data_AF-A0A485A5D4-F1
#
_entry.id   AF-A0A485A5D4-F1
#
_cell.length_a   1.000
_cell.length_b   1.000
_cell.length_c   1.000
_cell.angle_alpha   90.00
_cell.angle_beta   90.00
_cell.angle_gamma   90.00
#
_symmetry.space_group_name_H-M   'P 1'
#
loop_
_entity.id
_entity.type
_entity.pdbx_description
1 polymer ?
#
loop_
_entity_poly.entity_id
_entity_poly.type
_entity_poly.pdbx_seq_one_letter_code
_entity_poly.pdbx_strand_id
1 'polypeptide(L)'
;MLTHWADKINVMYCGQTVESAPSEELVTIPHHPYTQALIRAIPDFGRSMPHKSRLNTLSGAIPLLEQLPMGCRLGHVALTPSVNALKPRV
;
A
#
# COMPACT_ATOMS: atom_id res chain seq x y z
N MET A 1 -5.75 -16.05 -2.79
CA MET A 1 -5.71 -16.03 -1.31
C MET A 1 -6.71 -15.02 -0.74
N LEU A 2 -6.53 -13.70 -0.93
CA LEU A 2 -7.50 -12.68 -0.47
C LEU A 2 -8.91 -12.85 -1.05
N THR A 3 -8.99 -13.29 -2.30
CA THR A 3 -10.24 -13.53 -3.03
C THR A 3 -11.07 -14.70 -2.50
N HIS A 4 -10.50 -15.60 -1.69
CA HIS A 4 -11.23 -16.75 -1.14
C HIS A 4 -12.00 -16.42 0.15
N TRP A 5 -11.73 -15.28 0.77
CA TRP A 5 -12.33 -14.90 2.06
C TRP A 5 -13.18 -13.62 1.99
N ALA A 6 -13.10 -12.88 0.89
CA ALA A 6 -13.86 -11.66 0.69
C ALA A 6 -14.37 -11.58 -0.74
N ASP A 7 -15.65 -11.28 -0.91
CA ASP A 7 -16.26 -11.05 -2.22
C ASP A 7 -15.96 -9.64 -2.76
N LYS A 8 -15.84 -8.66 -1.84
CA LYS A 8 -15.59 -7.26 -2.17
C LYS A 8 -14.57 -6.65 -1.22
N ILE A 9 -13.68 -5.82 -1.75
CA ILE A 9 -12.63 -5.15 -0.99
C ILE A 9 -12.78 -3.64 -1.13
N ASN A 10 -12.78 -2.95 0.00
CA ASN A 10 -12.68 -1.49 0.08
C ASN A 10 -11.31 -1.11 0.62
N VAL A 11 -10.55 -0.35 -0.16
CA VAL A 11 -9.25 0.18 0.24
C VAL A 11 -9.47 1.58 0.77
N MET A 12 -8.92 1.86 1.96
CA MET A 12 -8.99 3.16 2.59
C MET A 12 -7.61 3.76 2.81
N TYR A 13 -7.51 5.08 2.69
CA TYR A 13 -6.32 5.85 3.03
C TYR A 13 -6.72 7.12 3.78
N CYS A 14 -6.08 7.36 4.93
CA CYS A 14 -6.35 8.52 5.80
C CYS A 14 -7.84 8.77 6.06
N GLY A 15 -8.68 7.73 6.21
CA GLY A 15 -10.12 7.87 6.47
C GLY A 15 -10.99 8.13 5.23
N GLN A 16 -10.45 8.05 4.02
CA GLN A 16 -11.21 8.09 2.77
C GLN A 16 -11.15 6.73 2.06
N THR A 17 -12.27 6.30 1.48
CA THR A 17 -12.26 5.16 0.54
C THR A 17 -11.59 5.62 -0.75
N VAL A 18 -10.51 4.94 -1.12
CA VAL A 18 -9.73 5.26 -2.33
C VAL A 18 -10.03 4.34 -3.49
N GLU A 19 -10.44 3.10 -3.21
CA GLU A 19 -10.82 2.12 -4.25
C GLU A 19 -11.80 1.10 -3.67
N SER A 20 -12.78 0.70 -4.47
CA SER A 20 -13.81 -0.28 -4.11
C SER A 20 -14.12 -1.13 -5.33
N ALA A 21 -13.85 -2.43 -5.25
CA ALA A 21 -14.09 -3.36 -6.35
C ALA A 21 -14.29 -4.79 -5.83
N PRO A 22 -14.85 -5.70 -6.64
CA PRO A 22 -14.79 -7.14 -6.36
C PRO A 22 -13.36 -7.58 -6.05
N SER A 23 -13.19 -8.54 -5.16
CA SER A 23 -11.86 -8.94 -4.69
C SER A 23 -10.95 -9.41 -5.81
N GLU A 24 -11.47 -10.13 -6.80
CA GLU A 24 -10.71 -10.58 -7.97
C GLU A 24 -10.24 -9.42 -8.84
N GLU A 25 -11.12 -8.48 -9.14
CA GLU A 25 -10.81 -7.30 -9.94
C GLU A 25 -9.77 -6.42 -9.25
N LEU A 26 -9.92 -6.19 -7.94
CA LEU A 26 -9.03 -5.34 -7.17
C LEU A 26 -7.60 -5.89 -7.10
N VAL A 27 -7.45 -7.21 -7.05
CA VAL A 27 -6.13 -7.87 -6.99
C VAL A 27 -5.50 -7.97 -8.39
N THR A 28 -6.30 -8.11 -9.45
CA THR A 28 -5.81 -8.30 -10.83
C THR A 28 -5.54 -6.99 -11.57
N ILE A 29 -6.44 -6.00 -11.44
CA ILE A 29 -6.37 -4.72 -12.14
C ILE A 29 -6.60 -3.56 -11.14
N PRO A 30 -5.70 -3.34 -10.18
CA PRO A 30 -5.79 -2.22 -9.26
C PRO A 30 -5.59 -0.87 -9.98
N HIS A 31 -6.58 0.01 -9.90
CA HIS A 31 -6.53 1.31 -10.57
C HIS A 31 -5.84 2.39 -9.73
N HIS A 32 -6.00 2.37 -8.41
CA HIS A 32 -5.44 3.42 -7.56
C HIS A 32 -3.97 3.14 -7.23
N PRO A 33 -3.05 4.13 -7.32
CA PRO A 33 -1.61 3.92 -7.06
C PRO A 33 -1.31 3.37 -5.67
N TYR A 34 -2.12 3.73 -4.67
CA TYR A 34 -2.02 3.17 -3.32
C TYR A 34 -2.31 1.66 -3.31
N THR A 35 -3.39 1.23 -3.97
CA THR A 35 -3.77 -0.19 -4.06
C THR A 35 -2.72 -0.98 -4.82
N GLN A 36 -2.21 -0.45 -5.93
CA GLN A 36 -1.10 -1.06 -6.68
C GLN A 36 0.11 -1.32 -5.80
N ALA A 37 0.47 -0.33 -4.97
CA ALA A 37 1.61 -0.44 -4.08
C ALA A 37 1.36 -1.40 -2.90
N LEU A 38 0.13 -1.47 -2.38
CA LEU A 38 -0.27 -2.47 -1.38
C LEU A 38 -0.17 -3.89 -1.94
N ILE A 39 -0.69 -4.14 -3.15
CA ILE A 39 -0.61 -5.45 -3.80
C ILE A 39 0.86 -5.84 -4.02
N ARG A 40 1.71 -4.91 -4.46
CA ARG A 40 3.17 -5.15 -4.61
C ARG A 40 3.90 -5.41 -3.30
N ALA A 41 3.35 -4.98 -2.16
CA ALA A 41 3.93 -5.24 -0.84
C ALA A 41 3.61 -6.64 -0.31
N ILE A 42 2.66 -7.36 -0.94
CA ILE A 42 2.32 -8.73 -0.56
C ILE A 42 3.46 -9.66 -1.00
N PRO A 43 4.11 -10.39 -0.07
CA PRO A 43 5.15 -11.34 -0.42
C PRO A 43 4.59 -12.52 -1.21
N ASP A 44 5.37 -12.98 -2.18
CA ASP A 44 5.11 -14.25 -2.87
C ASP A 44 5.58 -15.41 -1.98
N PHE A 45 4.62 -16.14 -1.41
CA PHE A 45 4.89 -17.32 -0.58
C PHE A 45 5.24 -18.58 -1.40
N GLY A 46 5.09 -18.55 -2.72
CA GLY A 46 5.46 -19.64 -3.62
C GLY A 46 6.95 -19.66 -3.97
N ARG A 47 7.67 -18.55 -3.73
CA ARG A 47 9.12 -18.45 -3.96
C ARG A 47 9.87 -18.47 -2.64
N SER A 48 10.97 -19.23 -2.58
CA SER A 48 11.87 -19.21 -1.44
C SER A 48 12.53 -17.82 -1.36
N MET A 49 12.12 -17.04 -0.36
CA MET A 49 12.77 -15.76 -0.04
C MET A 49 13.92 -15.98 0.94
N PRO A 50 15.11 -15.41 0.70
CA PRO A 50 16.22 -15.47 1.64
C PRO A 50 15.84 -14.90 3.01
N HIS A 51 16.41 -15.48 4.08
CA HIS A 51 16.20 -14.95 5.42
C HIS A 51 16.64 -13.48 5.48
N LYS A 52 15.77 -12.61 6.03
CA LYS A 52 15.94 -11.14 6.10
C LYS A 52 15.93 -10.40 4.75
N SER A 53 15.31 -10.97 3.71
CA SER A 53 15.04 -10.22 2.48
C SER A 53 14.19 -8.98 2.75
N ARG A 54 14.49 -7.88 2.06
CA ARG A 54 13.70 -6.64 2.16
C ARG A 54 12.36 -6.82 1.45
N LEU A 55 11.28 -6.43 2.12
CA LEU A 55 9.94 -6.32 1.52
C LEU A 55 9.79 -5.03 0.72
N ASN A 56 8.94 -5.07 -0.30
CA ASN A 56 8.49 -3.89 -1.00
C ASN A 56 7.65 -3.03 -0.05
N THR A 57 8.10 -1.80 0.19
CA THR A 57 7.39 -0.83 1.04
C THR A 57 7.01 0.39 0.25
N LEU A 58 5.82 0.93 0.52
CA LEU A 58 5.44 2.28 0.12
C LEU A 58 6.45 3.28 0.72
N SER A 59 6.92 4.21 -0.12
CA SER A 59 7.76 5.32 0.33
C SER A 59 6.90 6.40 0.98
N GLY A 60 7.48 7.21 1.86
CA GLY A 60 6.76 8.27 2.57
C GLY A 60 6.24 7.89 3.95
N ALA A 61 5.61 8.88 4.56
CA ALA A 61 4.95 8.81 5.84
C ALA A 61 3.47 9.18 5.69
N ILE A 62 2.63 8.61 6.55
CA ILE A 62 1.22 8.97 6.64
C ILE A 62 1.14 10.33 7.35
N PRO A 63 0.48 11.34 6.76
CA PRO A 63 0.32 12.65 7.39
C PRO A 63 -0.55 12.56 8.65
N LEU A 64 -0.34 13.48 9.59
CA LEU A 64 -1.24 13.66 10.72
C LEU A 64 -2.62 14.13 10.25
N LEU A 65 -3.67 13.82 11.01
CA LEU A 65 -5.04 14.17 10.66
C LEU A 65 -5.22 15.70 10.47
N GLU A 66 -4.49 16.48 11.26
CA GLU A 66 -4.48 17.95 11.22
C GLU A 66 -3.75 18.53 9.98
N GLN A 67 -2.88 17.73 9.35
CA GLN A 67 -2.02 18.14 8.23
C GLN A 67 -2.49 17.53 6.89
N LEU A 68 -3.73 17.06 6.83
CA LEU A 68 -4.25 16.47 5.60
C LEU A 68 -4.34 17.53 4.50
N PRO A 69 -3.76 17.25 3.31
CA PRO A 69 -3.84 18.18 2.20
C PRO A 69 -5.29 18.32 1.72
N MET A 70 -5.65 19.51 1.23
CA MET A 70 -6.87 19.67 0.46
C MET A 70 -6.72 18.94 -0.88
N GLY A 71 -7.70 18.08 -1.23
CA GLY A 71 -7.67 17.25 -2.44
C GLY A 71 -7.27 15.80 -2.20
N CYS A 72 -6.44 15.23 -3.09
CA CYS A 72 -6.02 13.82 -3.00
C CYS A 72 -5.05 13.61 -1.82
N ARG A 73 -5.49 12.85 -0.80
CA ARG A 73 -4.71 12.60 0.41
C ARG A 73 -3.40 11.85 0.14
N LEU A 74 -3.33 11.02 -0.91
CA LEU A 74 -2.14 10.25 -1.25
C LEU A 74 -0.99 11.13 -1.79
N GLY A 75 -1.29 12.26 -2.43
CA GLY A 75 -0.28 13.08 -3.13
C GLY A 75 0.86 13.57 -2.25
N HIS A 76 0.63 13.74 -0.95
CA HIS A 76 1.65 14.19 0.00
C HIS A 76 2.70 13.11 0.33
N VAL A 77 2.33 11.83 0.22
CA VAL A 77 3.22 10.69 0.53
C VAL A 77 4.45 10.65 -0.37
N ALA A 78 4.36 11.18 -1.59
CA ALA A 78 5.49 11.24 -2.53
C ALA A 78 6.64 12.16 -2.08
N LEU A 79 6.40 13.08 -1.13
CA LEU A 79 7.36 14.11 -0.73
C LEU A 79 8.08 13.83 0.59
N THR A 80 7.63 12.85 1.37
CA THR A 80 8.28 12.50 2.64
C THR A 80 9.25 11.33 2.45
N PRO A 81 10.45 11.36 3.04
CA PRO A 81 11.29 10.17 3.11
C PRO A 81 10.55 9.11 3.93
N SER A 82 10.54 7.86 3.44
CA SER A 82 10.04 6.73 4.23
C SER A 82 10.76 6.68 5.57
N VAL A 83 10.03 6.53 6.68
CA VAL A 83 10.62 6.29 8.01
C VAL A 83 11.51 5.03 8.03
N ASN A 84 11.33 4.10 7.08
CA ASN A 84 12.20 2.94 6.87
C ASN A 84 13.49 3.23 6.08
N ALA A 85 13.65 4.43 5.51
CA ALA A 85 14.90 4.86 4.87
C ALA A 85 15.98 5.25 5.91
N LEU A 86 15.60 5.41 7.18
CA LEU A 86 16.51 5.72 8.29
C LEU A 86 17.11 4.48 8.96
N LYS A 87 16.77 3.26 8.52
CA LYS A 87 17.47 2.07 9.02
C LYS A 87 18.80 1.94 8.25
N PRO A 88 19.96 1.94 8.96
CA PRO A 88 21.26 2.03 8.32
C PRO A 88 21.47 0.88 7.32
N ARG A 89 22.06 1.21 6.16
CA ARG A 89 22.67 0.24 5.25
C ARG A 89 23.78 -0.47 6.03
N VAL A 90 23.47 -1.65 6.57
CA VAL A 90 24.45 -2.63 7.08
C VAL A 90 24.13 -3.95 6.41
#